data_AF-A0A1C6FZI3-F1
#
_entry.id   AF-A0A1C6FZI3-F1
#
_cell.length_a   1.000
_cell.length_b   1.000
_cell.length_c   1.000
_cell.angle_alpha   90.00
_cell.angle_beta   90.00
_cell.angle_gamma   90.00
#
_symmetry.space_group_name_H-M   'P 1'
#
loop_
_entity.id
_entity.type
_entity.pdbx_description
1 polymer ?
#
loop_
_entity_poly.entity_id
_entity_poly.type
_entity_poly.pdbx_seq_one_letter_code
_entity_poly.pdbx_strand_id
1 'polypeptide(L)'
;MSKYYQINGLKVRVSDHEPNTSLRGSNDIYLYIRSACNELLSIESQIEAVCEKRGYEISDFQEVINDWKDGTYDMHTFENANEEVDDDSPCKVVPDLIAQYRTSNDEKLKGYSLSRFAKHSEVKALSEKTGVSQSYIKKYFNIR
;
A
#
# COMPACT_ATOMS: atom_id res chain seq x y z
N MET A 1 6.86 -4.94 -3.99
CA MET A 1 7.90 -5.07 -5.06
C MET A 1 7.21 -5.12 -6.44
N SER A 2 7.93 -5.04 -7.56
CA SER A 2 7.31 -5.07 -8.89
C SER A 2 8.15 -5.84 -9.92
N LYS A 3 7.49 -6.55 -10.84
CA LYS A 3 8.11 -7.22 -11.99
C LYS A 3 7.79 -6.45 -13.27
N TYR A 4 8.78 -6.34 -14.16
CA TYR A 4 8.68 -5.60 -15.41
C TYR A 4 8.80 -6.54 -16.60
N TYR A 5 7.98 -6.29 -17.63
CA TYR A 5 7.96 -6.98 -18.90
C TYR A 5 8.02 -5.96 -20.02
N GLN A 6 8.53 -6.38 -21.18
CA GLN A 6 8.58 -5.55 -22.36
C GLN A 6 7.83 -6.24 -23.50
N ILE A 7 6.65 -5.72 -23.83
CA ILE A 7 5.70 -6.33 -24.76
C ILE A 7 5.47 -5.38 -25.91
N ASN A 8 5.85 -5.75 -27.14
CA ASN A 8 5.68 -4.92 -28.34
C ASN A 8 6.15 -3.45 -28.18
N GLY A 9 7.24 -3.25 -27.44
CA GLY A 9 7.80 -1.92 -27.13
C GLY A 9 7.16 -1.18 -25.97
N LEU A 10 6.12 -1.73 -25.34
CA LEU A 10 5.49 -1.23 -24.12
C LEU A 10 6.16 -1.80 -22.89
N LYS A 11 6.31 -0.98 -21.86
CA LYS A 11 6.70 -1.45 -20.53
C LYS A 11 5.44 -1.84 -19.78
N VAL A 12 5.37 -3.10 -19.38
CA VAL A 12 4.28 -3.64 -18.56
C VAL A 12 4.86 -3.93 -17.17
N ARG A 13 4.21 -3.41 -16.13
CA ARG A 13 4.62 -3.60 -14.74
C ARG A 13 3.52 -4.34 -13.99
N VAL A 14 3.88 -5.46 -13.37
CA VAL A 14 3.04 -6.16 -12.39
C VAL A 14 3.52 -5.78 -10.99
N SER A 15 2.62 -5.32 -10.11
CA SER A 15 2.99 -4.79 -8.79
C SER A 15 2.00 -5.18 -7.69
N ASP A 16 2.49 -5.31 -6.46
CA ASP A 16 1.69 -5.45 -5.21
C ASP A 16 1.21 -4.11 -4.63
N HIS A 17 1.40 -2.99 -5.31
CA HIS A 17 0.94 -1.70 -4.80
C HIS A 17 0.61 -0.79 -5.98
N GLU A 18 -0.42 0.02 -5.80
CA GLU A 18 -0.67 1.13 -6.72
C GLU A 18 0.55 2.07 -6.71
N PRO A 19 0.99 2.56 -7.88
CA PRO A 19 1.99 3.60 -7.94
C PRO A 19 1.48 4.83 -7.20
N ASN A 20 2.35 5.45 -6.41
CA ASN A 20 2.08 6.75 -5.82
C ASN A 20 2.03 7.76 -6.98
N THR A 21 0.84 8.01 -7.52
CA THR A 21 0.62 8.63 -8.83
C THR A 21 0.81 10.15 -8.77
N SER A 22 2.09 10.53 -8.66
CA SER A 22 2.60 11.81 -9.19
C SER A 22 3.17 11.63 -10.61
N LEU A 23 3.11 10.42 -11.19
CA LEU A 23 3.77 10.11 -12.45
C LEU A 23 2.83 10.32 -13.63
N ARG A 24 2.97 11.52 -14.19
CA ARG A 24 2.39 11.99 -15.45
C ARG A 24 2.79 11.09 -16.64
N GLY A 25 1.79 10.62 -17.38
CA GLY A 25 1.87 10.50 -18.85
C GLY A 25 2.79 9.44 -19.47
N SER A 26 3.13 8.35 -18.78
CA SER A 26 3.81 7.22 -19.44
C SER A 26 2.80 6.35 -20.21
N ASN A 27 3.20 5.85 -21.40
CA ASN A 27 2.43 4.87 -22.19
C ASN A 27 2.44 3.46 -21.57
N ASP A 28 3.04 3.31 -20.39
CA ASP A 28 3.24 2.04 -19.71
C ASP A 28 1.91 1.42 -19.25
N ILE A 29 1.90 0.09 -19.12
CA ILE A 29 0.74 -0.67 -18.62
C ILE A 29 1.06 -1.12 -17.20
N TYR A 30 0.14 -0.87 -16.28
CA TYR A 30 0.27 -1.27 -14.88
C TYR A 30 -0.81 -2.29 -14.54
N LEU A 31 -0.37 -3.45 -14.06
CA LEU A 31 -1.19 -4.56 -13.61
C LEU A 31 -0.93 -4.77 -12.11
N TYR A 32 -1.99 -5.05 -11.36
CA TYR A 32 -1.93 -5.13 -9.91
C TYR A 32 -2.35 -6.51 -9.43
N ILE A 33 -1.58 -7.08 -8.50
CA ILE A 33 -1.94 -8.38 -7.92
C ILE A 33 -2.90 -8.23 -6.73
N ARG A 34 -2.95 -7.06 -6.08
CA ARG A 34 -3.84 -6.79 -4.96
C ARG A 34 -4.52 -5.44 -5.07
N SER A 35 -5.76 -5.37 -4.59
CA SER A 35 -6.54 -4.14 -4.49
C SER A 35 -6.12 -3.31 -3.27
N ALA A 36 -6.61 -2.07 -3.19
CA ALA A 36 -6.46 -1.23 -1.99
C ALA A 36 -7.07 -1.86 -0.71
N CYS A 37 -7.96 -2.84 -0.88
CA CYS A 37 -8.59 -3.61 0.20
C CYS A 37 -7.88 -4.93 0.52
N ASN A 38 -6.69 -5.17 -0.05
CA ASN A 38 -5.94 -6.44 0.08
C ASN A 38 -6.69 -7.66 -0.49
N GLU A 39 -7.49 -7.45 -1.53
CA GLU A 39 -8.11 -8.56 -2.27
C GLU A 39 -7.23 -8.90 -3.48
N LEU A 40 -7.07 -10.20 -3.76
CA LEU A 40 -6.32 -10.64 -4.93
C LEU A 40 -7.07 -10.23 -6.21
N LEU A 41 -6.36 -9.59 -7.13
CA LEU A 41 -6.89 -9.17 -8.41
C LEU A 41 -6.46 -10.14 -9.51
N SER A 42 -7.38 -10.44 -10.42
CA SER A 42 -7.11 -11.21 -11.63
C SER A 42 -6.25 -10.39 -12.59
N ILE A 43 -5.07 -10.91 -12.92
CA ILE A 43 -4.16 -10.27 -13.89
C ILE A 43 -4.70 -10.48 -15.31
N GLU A 44 -5.30 -11.64 -15.58
CA GLU A 44 -5.93 -11.95 -16.86
C GLU A 44 -7.06 -10.97 -17.19
N SER A 45 -7.97 -10.72 -16.25
CA SER A 45 -9.08 -9.76 -16.43
C SER A 45 -8.58 -8.33 -16.67
N GLN A 46 -7.46 -7.95 -16.05
CA GLN A 46 -6.85 -6.63 -16.27
C GLN A 46 -6.24 -6.53 -17.67
N ILE A 47 -5.60 -7.59 -18.16
CA ILE A 47 -5.06 -7.66 -19.51
C ILE A 47 -6.19 -7.56 -20.54
N GLU A 48 -7.29 -8.30 -20.36
CA GLU A 48 -8.47 -8.21 -21.23
C GLU A 48 -8.99 -6.78 -21.33
N ALA A 49 -9.17 -6.10 -20.19
CA ALA A 49 -9.64 -4.71 -20.17
C ALA A 49 -8.65 -3.72 -20.83
N VAL A 50 -7.35 -3.99 -20.78
CA VAL A 50 -6.33 -3.19 -21.48
C VAL A 50 -6.38 -3.44 -22.99
N CYS A 51 -6.52 -4.69 -23.41
CA CYS A 51 -6.66 -5.08 -24.80
C CYS A 51 -7.91 -4.47 -25.44
N GLU A 52 -9.07 -4.49 -24.76
CA GLU A 52 -10.31 -3.86 -25.24
C GLU A 52 -10.16 -2.33 -25.43
N LYS A 53 -9.48 -1.65 -24.50
CA LYS A 53 -9.36 -0.18 -24.53
C LYS A 53 -8.31 0.34 -25.50
N ARG A 54 -7.23 -0.41 -25.72
CA ARG A 54 -6.06 0.04 -26.49
C ARG A 54 -5.83 -0.75 -27.79
N GLY A 55 -6.62 -1.79 -28.05
CA GLY A 55 -6.58 -2.58 -29.30
C GLY A 55 -5.38 -3.51 -29.39
N TYR A 56 -4.89 -4.04 -28.26
CA TYR A 56 -3.83 -5.06 -28.24
C TYR A 56 -4.44 -6.47 -28.31
N GLU A 57 -3.63 -7.46 -28.72
CA GLU A 57 -4.04 -8.85 -28.66
C GLU A 57 -3.65 -9.47 -27.32
N ILE A 58 -4.52 -10.32 -26.77
CA ILE A 58 -4.22 -11.07 -25.54
C ILE A 58 -2.95 -11.93 -25.72
N SER A 59 -2.71 -12.43 -26.94
CA SER A 59 -1.51 -13.16 -27.35
C SER A 59 -0.21 -12.42 -27.03
N ASP A 60 -0.22 -11.09 -27.11
CA ASP A 60 0.96 -10.26 -26.82
C ASP A 60 1.38 -10.37 -25.35
N PHE A 61 0.43 -10.68 -24.46
CA PHE A 61 0.63 -10.75 -23.02
C PHE A 61 0.86 -12.18 -22.51
N GLN A 62 1.06 -13.15 -23.41
CA GLN A 62 1.15 -14.56 -23.03
C GLN A 62 2.27 -14.85 -22.01
N GLU A 63 3.38 -14.12 -22.08
CA GLU A 63 4.46 -14.21 -21.07
C GLU A 63 3.98 -13.76 -19.67
N VAL A 64 3.21 -12.68 -19.60
CA VAL A 64 2.64 -12.18 -18.35
C VAL A 64 1.58 -13.15 -17.81
N ILE A 65 0.72 -13.67 -18.68
CA ILE A 65 -0.33 -14.64 -18.31
C ILE A 65 0.29 -15.95 -17.81
N ASN A 66 1.36 -16.43 -18.43
CA ASN A 66 2.03 -17.65 -18.00
C ASN A 66 2.66 -17.49 -16.60
N ASP A 67 3.27 -16.33 -16.35
CA ASP A 67 3.90 -16.01 -15.07
C ASP A 67 2.89 -15.70 -13.96
N TRP A 68 1.75 -15.10 -14.32
CA TRP A 68 0.71 -14.59 -13.41
C TRP A 68 -0.66 -15.16 -13.76
N LYS A 69 -0.71 -16.47 -13.93
CA LYS A 69 -1.96 -17.18 -14.16
C LYS A 69 -2.84 -17.08 -12.91
N ASP A 70 -4.12 -16.81 -13.07
CA ASP A 70 -5.02 -16.66 -11.93
C ASP A 70 -4.99 -17.92 -11.03
N GLY A 71 -4.71 -17.72 -9.74
CA GLY A 71 -4.54 -18.79 -8.76
C GLY A 71 -3.15 -19.41 -8.65
N THR A 72 -2.16 -18.99 -9.45
CA THR A 72 -0.75 -19.42 -9.29
C THR A 72 0.12 -18.45 -8.49
N TYR A 73 -0.40 -17.26 -8.21
CA TYR A 73 0.26 -16.23 -7.43
C TYR A 73 -0.57 -15.88 -6.19
N ASP A 74 0.09 -15.30 -5.19
CA ASP A 74 -0.49 -14.91 -3.91
C ASP A 74 -0.27 -13.41 -3.64
N MET A 75 -1.04 -12.86 -2.70
CA MET A 75 -0.90 -11.47 -2.28
C MET A 75 0.53 -11.15 -1.79
N HIS A 76 1.25 -12.14 -1.25
CA HIS A 76 2.60 -12.01 -0.71
C HIS A 76 3.71 -12.40 -1.72
N THR A 77 3.39 -12.62 -3.01
CA THR A 77 4.39 -13.04 -4.02
C THR A 77 5.62 -12.13 -4.09
N PHE A 78 5.47 -10.86 -3.74
CA PHE A 78 6.54 -9.86 -3.74
C PHE A 78 7.19 -9.61 -2.37
N GLU A 79 6.67 -10.21 -1.31
CA GLU A 79 7.17 -10.08 0.07
C GLU A 79 8.24 -11.13 0.40
N ASN A 80 8.26 -12.28 -0.30
CA ASN A 80 9.22 -13.38 -0.11
C ASN A 80 10.66 -13.12 -0.62
N ALA A 81 11.04 -11.87 -0.90
CA ALA A 81 12.40 -11.55 -1.35
C ALA A 81 13.34 -11.05 -0.24
N ASN A 82 12.89 -10.94 1.01
CA ASN A 82 13.75 -10.66 2.15
C ASN A 82 13.42 -11.62 3.30
N GLU A 83 14.45 -12.35 3.71
CA GLU A 83 14.80 -12.76 5.08
C GLU A 83 13.68 -12.87 6.14
N GLU A 84 13.67 -14.05 6.76
CA GLU A 84 13.13 -14.37 8.10
C GLU A 84 12.88 -13.15 9.01
N VAL A 85 11.62 -12.76 9.23
CA VAL A 85 11.16 -12.26 10.54
C VAL A 85 9.67 -12.54 10.70
N ASP A 86 9.39 -13.37 11.70
CA ASP A 86 8.16 -13.59 12.48
C ASP A 86 6.78 -13.55 11.82
N ASP A 87 6.14 -14.71 11.96
CA ASP A 87 4.70 -14.97 11.97
C ASP A 87 3.90 -13.80 12.57
N ASP A 88 3.00 -13.18 11.78
CA ASP A 88 1.64 -12.96 12.29
C ASP A 88 0.62 -12.70 11.17
N SER A 89 -0.44 -13.51 11.26
CA SER A 89 -1.56 -13.69 10.34
C SER A 89 -2.45 -12.45 10.10
N PRO A 90 -3.35 -12.50 9.08
CA PRO A 90 -3.89 -11.33 8.41
C PRO A 90 -5.07 -10.67 9.12
N CYS A 91 -5.15 -9.37 8.87
CA CYS A 91 -6.20 -8.42 9.20
C CYS A 91 -7.63 -9.01 9.27
N LYS A 92 -8.12 -9.23 10.50
CA LYS A 92 -9.52 -8.95 10.83
C LYS A 92 -9.57 -7.51 11.33
N VAL A 93 -10.28 -6.63 10.64
CA VAL A 93 -10.60 -5.30 11.19
C VAL A 93 -11.62 -5.52 12.31
N VAL A 94 -11.12 -5.75 13.53
CA VAL A 94 -11.94 -5.77 14.74
C VAL A 94 -11.98 -4.32 15.25
N PRO A 95 -13.16 -3.70 15.43
CA PRO A 95 -13.29 -2.36 16.02
C PRO A 95 -12.51 -2.17 17.34
N ASP A 96 -12.30 -3.27 18.07
CA ASP A 96 -11.55 -3.30 19.33
C ASP A 96 -10.05 -3.06 19.17
N LEU A 97 -9.42 -3.42 18.03
CA LEU A 97 -7.99 -3.15 17.80
C LEU A 97 -7.72 -1.66 17.57
N ILE A 98 -8.62 -0.96 16.87
CA ILE A 98 -8.55 0.50 16.73
C ILE A 98 -8.73 1.17 18.09
N ALA A 99 -9.63 0.66 18.93
CA ALA A 99 -9.80 1.13 20.30
C ALA A 99 -8.52 0.90 21.10
N GLN A 100 -7.93 -0.30 21.09
CA GLN A 100 -6.66 -0.62 21.77
C GLN A 100 -5.50 0.27 21.31
N TYR A 101 -5.37 0.53 20.00
CA TYR A 101 -4.31 1.39 19.46
C TYR A 101 -4.51 2.86 19.86
N ARG A 102 -5.77 3.34 19.91
CA ARG A 102 -6.11 4.68 20.43
C ARG A 102 -5.81 4.77 21.92
N THR A 103 -6.20 3.78 22.71
CA THR A 103 -5.87 3.70 24.14
C THR A 103 -4.36 3.71 24.36
N SER A 104 -3.59 2.96 23.55
CA SER A 104 -2.12 2.95 23.61
C SER A 104 -1.50 4.31 23.27
N ASN A 105 -2.00 5.01 22.25
CA ASN A 105 -1.51 6.35 21.93
C ASN A 105 -1.92 7.39 22.98
N ASP A 106 -3.14 7.31 23.51
CA ASP A 106 -3.60 8.17 24.59
C ASP A 106 -2.79 7.95 25.87
N GLU A 107 -2.42 6.70 26.19
CA GLU A 107 -1.51 6.36 27.29
C GLU A 107 -0.09 6.90 27.07
N LYS A 108 0.45 6.81 25.85
CA LYS A 108 1.76 7.38 25.50
C LYS A 108 1.80 8.91 25.62
N LEU A 109 0.66 9.57 25.43
CA LEU A 109 0.50 11.02 25.59
C LEU A 109 0.07 11.42 27.01
N LYS A 110 -0.35 10.46 27.84
CA LYS A 110 -0.80 10.68 29.22
C LYS A 110 0.38 11.13 30.07
N GLY A 111 0.32 12.37 30.55
CA GLY A 111 1.39 13.01 31.32
C GLY A 111 2.17 14.07 30.56
N TYR A 112 1.97 14.18 29.24
CA TYR A 112 2.44 15.32 28.46
C TYR A 112 1.37 16.40 28.40
N SER A 113 1.78 17.66 28.42
CA SER A 113 0.90 18.80 28.18
C SER A 113 1.50 19.65 27.06
N LEU A 114 0.68 19.92 26.05
CA LEU A 114 1.00 20.89 25.01
C LEU A 114 -0.02 22.02 25.08
N SER A 115 0.45 23.24 24.90
CA SER A 115 -0.43 24.40 24.74
C SER A 115 -1.25 24.27 23.45
N ARG A 116 -2.45 24.83 23.44
CA ARG A 116 -3.29 24.91 22.24
C ARG A 116 -2.62 25.70 21.09
N PHE A 117 -1.63 26.52 21.42
CA PHE A 117 -0.81 27.30 20.49
C PHE A 117 0.61 26.73 20.31
N ALA A 118 0.82 25.46 20.67
CA ALA A 118 2.13 24.82 20.54
C ALA A 118 2.63 24.91 19.09
N LYS A 119 3.90 25.26 18.96
CA LYS A 119 4.56 25.39 17.66
C LYS A 119 4.79 24.00 17.06
N HIS A 120 4.92 23.96 15.74
CA HIS A 120 5.23 22.73 15.01
C HIS A 120 6.46 22.00 15.56
N SER A 121 7.48 22.73 16.02
CA SER A 121 8.68 22.14 16.63
C SER A 121 8.37 21.34 17.91
N GLU A 122 7.42 21.79 18.72
CA GLU A 122 7.03 21.12 19.97
C GLU A 122 6.21 19.85 19.68
N VAL A 123 5.32 19.92 18.69
CA VAL A 123 4.56 18.75 18.21
C VAL A 123 5.48 17.70 17.59
N LYS A 124 6.48 18.13 16.81
CA LYS A 124 7.48 17.25 16.21
C LYS A 124 8.35 16.56 17.27
N ALA A 125 8.85 17.31 18.26
CA ALA A 125 9.64 16.75 19.35
C ALA A 125 8.85 15.71 20.16
N LEU A 126 7.56 15.95 20.41
CA LEU A 126 6.72 14.99 21.11
C LEU A 126 6.42 13.74 20.27
N SER A 127 6.26 13.91 18.95
CA SER A 127 6.06 12.81 18.01
C SER A 127 7.27 11.88 17.97
N GLU A 128 8.48 12.44 17.90
CA GLU A 128 9.74 11.69 17.92
C GLU A 128 9.96 10.98 19.26
N LYS A 129 9.54 11.60 20.37
CA LYS A 129 9.70 11.02 21.72
C LYS A 129 8.72 9.89 22.03
N THR A 130 7.48 10.00 21.57
CA THR A 130 6.40 9.06 21.91
C THR A 130 6.10 8.05 20.80
N GLY A 131 6.63 8.29 19.59
CA GLY A 131 6.30 7.52 18.39
C GLY A 131 4.88 7.77 17.88
N VAL A 132 4.13 8.71 18.48
CA VAL A 132 2.77 9.04 18.09
C VAL A 132 2.80 10.05 16.94
N SER A 133 1.93 9.88 15.94
CA SER A 133 1.93 10.77 14.77
C SER A 133 1.56 12.21 15.14
N GLN A 134 2.18 13.18 14.46
CA GLN A 134 1.93 14.61 14.70
C GLN A 134 0.45 14.99 14.53
N SER A 135 -0.24 14.38 13.57
CA SER A 135 -1.68 14.58 13.34
C SER A 135 -2.52 14.12 14.53
N TYR A 136 -2.14 12.99 15.16
CA TYR A 136 -2.82 12.50 16.36
C TYR A 136 -2.57 13.40 17.56
N ILE A 137 -1.32 13.84 17.77
CA ILE A 137 -0.94 14.77 18.84
C ILE A 137 -1.71 16.09 18.73
N LYS A 138 -1.79 16.67 17.52
CA LYS A 138 -2.57 17.90 17.28
C LYS A 138 -4.04 17.72 17.65
N LYS A 139 -4.63 16.58 17.30
CA LYS A 139 -6.02 16.25 17.64
C LYS A 139 -6.21 16.05 19.14
N TYR A 140 -5.30 15.33 19.81
CA TYR A 140 -5.36 15.05 21.24
C TYR A 140 -5.28 16.32 22.09
N PHE A 141 -4.38 17.25 21.74
CA PHE A 141 -4.22 18.53 22.45
C PHE A 141 -5.03 19.70 21.85
N ASN A 142 -5.88 19.44 20.85
CA ASN A 142 -6.72 20.44 20.17
C ASN A 142 -5.93 21.65 19.59
N ILE A 143 -4.75 21.37 19.04
CA ILE A 143 -3.84 22.33 18.42
C ILE A 143 -4.27 22.54 16.97
N ARG A 144 -4.40 23.80 16.56
CA ARG A 144 -4.86 24.18 15.21
C ARG A 144 -3.71 24.34 14.23
#